data_AF-A0A7S4BIL6-F1
#
_entry.id   AF-A0A7S4BIL6-F1
#
_cell.length_a   1.000
_cell.length_b   1.000
_cell.length_c   1.000
_cell.angle_alpha   90.00
_cell.angle_beta   90.00
_cell.angle_gamma   90.00
#
_symmetry.space_group_name_H-M   'P 1'
#
loop_
_entity.id
_entity.type
_entity.pdbx_description
1 polymer ?
#
loop_
_entity_poly.entity_id
_entity_poly.type
_entity_poly.pdbx_seq_one_letter_code
_entity_poly.pdbx_strand_id
1 'polypeptide(L)'
;MLLLLPLSAALGWSLSPVQHSISFARPLSRVRRHGPSNDCLLGNRYTAAQTADRCSAEGVASRCRSTPAAPSMTASSNLKGFDEFVRTNPLTDRFAVKDFHHVEFICGDAKSLAAHWCLALGMQPVAHSNLMTGNKHYASHVISSGSVRFVLTAPYSSSASAKASEGTHAPSADGKHAESEWEPSTLPNPSHSADEMHAFFAKHGVSACAVGVHVEDAAVAYEQAVAAGAVSRTSPRSSPDGDCVVSEVLLYGDTVLRFVSGEAVEESSSHFLPGYVASLPRSSARTFGIERIDHLVGNVPKLEQTRQYLETLSGFHEFAEFTADDVGTVDSGLNSVVLASNNENVLLPLNEPTHGSKRKSQILTYLEQHNGPGVQHIALKTDDIFGTIRAIREMHAQGGGLELMDPPRPQYYATLRDRLGHDVLSAEQASACESLGILADADEQGVLLQIFTKPVGDRSTLFFEIIQRVGCTIDPETGAETAQVRVLARFLPFRNESFMHGYLSLKWNMYLRLGWHGLTFPHSTCKRR
;
A
#
# COMPACT_ATOMS: atom_id res chain seq x y z
N MET A 1 -44.20 -5.26 -61.10
CA MET A 1 -43.23 -4.35 -61.76
C MET A 1 -42.36 -3.78 -60.65
N LEU A 2 -41.12 -4.27 -60.45
CA LEU A 2 -39.86 -3.73 -61.04
C LEU A 2 -39.69 -2.24 -60.64
N LEU A 3 -38.64 -1.71 -60.00
CA LEU A 3 -37.18 -1.93 -59.91
C LEU A 3 -36.69 -1.18 -58.64
N LEU A 4 -35.71 -1.65 -57.85
CA LEU A 4 -34.24 -1.46 -57.95
C LEU A 4 -33.72 0.01 -57.87
N LEU A 5 -32.76 0.18 -56.95
CA LEU A 5 -31.67 1.19 -56.74
C LEU A 5 -30.99 1.75 -58.02
N PRO A 6 -29.88 2.55 -58.00
CA PRO A 6 -29.24 3.54 -57.08
C PRO A 6 -28.79 4.82 -57.85
N LEU A 7 -28.02 5.78 -57.26
CA LEU A 7 -26.89 6.44 -57.96
C LEU A 7 -26.02 7.37 -57.08
N SER A 8 -24.71 7.30 -57.36
CA SER A 8 -23.56 8.01 -56.78
C SER A 8 -23.17 9.29 -57.54
N ALA A 9 -22.50 10.24 -56.88
CA ALA A 9 -21.41 11.12 -57.38
C ALA A 9 -20.98 12.06 -56.21
N ALA A 10 -19.74 12.11 -55.68
CA ALA A 10 -18.39 12.35 -56.23
C ALA A 10 -18.01 13.85 -56.34
N LEU A 11 -17.14 14.31 -55.43
CA LEU A 11 -16.19 15.44 -55.43
C LEU A 11 -15.30 15.17 -54.18
N GLY A 12 -13.98 15.01 -54.15
CA GLY A 12 -12.88 15.31 -55.06
C GLY A 12 -11.90 16.27 -54.37
N TRP A 13 -10.59 15.93 -54.42
CA TRP A 13 -9.39 16.73 -54.01
C TRP A 13 -9.02 16.64 -52.51
N SER A 14 -7.76 16.59 -52.04
CA SER A 14 -6.41 16.25 -52.55
C SER A 14 -5.44 16.60 -51.40
N LEU A 15 -4.71 15.66 -50.79
CA LEU A 15 -3.62 15.97 -49.85
C LEU A 15 -2.38 15.11 -50.13
N SER A 16 -1.26 15.79 -50.41
CA SER A 16 0.07 15.21 -50.63
C SER A 16 0.77 14.89 -49.30
N PRO A 17 1.63 13.85 -49.23
CA PRO A 17 2.43 13.54 -48.05
C PRO A 17 3.80 14.24 -48.08
N VAL A 18 4.20 14.83 -46.96
CA VAL A 18 5.55 15.35 -46.73
C VAL A 18 6.45 14.21 -46.24
N GLN A 19 7.47 13.87 -47.03
CA GLN A 19 8.60 13.01 -46.64
C GLN A 19 9.71 13.89 -46.04
N HIS A 20 10.26 13.51 -44.88
CA HIS A 20 11.54 14.03 -44.41
C HIS A 20 12.66 13.02 -44.70
N SER A 21 13.64 13.52 -45.46
CA SER A 21 14.82 12.82 -45.97
C SER A 21 15.93 12.74 -44.92
N ILE A 22 16.49 11.54 -44.75
CA ILE A 22 17.74 11.29 -44.03
C ILE A 22 18.90 11.52 -45.01
N SER A 23 19.86 12.37 -44.64
CA SER A 23 21.06 12.62 -45.45
C SER A 23 22.32 12.09 -44.75
N PHE A 24 23.06 11.23 -45.46
CA PHE A 24 24.37 10.73 -45.11
C PHE A 24 25.45 11.70 -45.60
N ALA A 25 26.43 12.03 -44.75
CA ALA A 25 27.67 12.67 -45.19
C ALA A 25 28.90 12.18 -44.40
N ARG A 26 29.93 11.79 -45.15
CA ARG A 26 31.35 11.61 -44.79
C ARG A 26 32.15 11.68 -46.12
N PRO A 27 33.49 11.82 -46.14
CA PRO A 27 34.47 12.22 -45.10
C PRO A 27 35.52 13.25 -45.64
N LEU A 28 36.51 13.69 -44.81
CA LEU A 28 37.93 13.90 -45.22
C LEU A 28 38.86 14.38 -44.07
N SER A 29 39.97 13.62 -43.87
CA SER A 29 41.36 13.92 -43.43
C SER A 29 41.69 15.08 -42.45
N ARG A 30 42.62 15.02 -41.47
CA ARG A 30 44.00 14.45 -41.49
C ARG A 30 44.67 14.43 -40.08
N VAL A 31 45.15 13.24 -39.66
CA VAL A 31 46.47 12.87 -39.05
C VAL A 31 47.00 13.55 -37.75
N ARG A 32 47.26 12.75 -36.69
CA ARG A 32 48.61 12.27 -36.29
C ARG A 32 48.57 11.04 -35.37
N ARG A 33 49.53 10.14 -35.61
CA ARG A 33 49.74 8.81 -35.01
C ARG A 33 50.58 8.91 -33.72
N HIS A 34 50.34 8.01 -32.77
CA HIS A 34 51.33 7.06 -32.22
C HIS A 34 50.62 5.96 -31.43
N GLY A 35 50.85 4.68 -31.80
CA GLY A 35 50.58 3.49 -30.94
C GLY A 35 51.87 3.07 -30.21
N PRO A 36 52.02 1.83 -29.71
CA PRO A 36 51.10 0.66 -29.62
C PRO A 36 50.82 0.31 -28.12
N SER A 37 50.17 -0.77 -27.65
CA SER A 37 50.03 -2.16 -28.10
C SER A 37 49.01 -2.93 -27.24
N ASN A 38 48.18 -3.75 -27.91
CA ASN A 38 47.68 -5.12 -27.63
C ASN A 38 47.16 -5.48 -26.21
N ASP A 39 45.87 -5.75 -26.05
CA ASP A 39 45.13 -7.01 -26.38
C ASP A 39 45.41 -8.17 -25.39
N CYS A 40 44.42 -8.51 -24.55
CA CYS A 40 43.57 -9.71 -24.74
C CYS A 40 42.85 -10.15 -23.44
N LEU A 41 41.52 -10.14 -23.52
CA LEU A 41 40.57 -11.25 -23.26
C LEU A 41 40.52 -11.94 -21.87
N LEU A 42 39.33 -11.76 -21.26
CA LEU A 42 38.39 -12.78 -20.74
C LEU A 42 38.88 -13.89 -19.80
N GLY A 43 38.23 -13.96 -18.63
CA GLY A 43 37.74 -15.22 -18.09
C GLY A 43 37.87 -15.37 -16.57
N ASN A 44 36.83 -15.02 -15.82
CA ASN A 44 36.66 -15.51 -14.44
C ASN A 44 35.63 -16.64 -14.42
N ARG A 45 36.12 -17.86 -14.13
CA ARG A 45 35.30 -18.97 -13.67
C ARG A 45 35.69 -19.33 -12.24
N TYR A 46 34.65 -19.54 -11.46
CA TYR A 46 34.56 -20.23 -10.16
C TYR A 46 35.54 -21.39 -9.96
N THR A 47 36.07 -21.50 -8.75
CA THR A 47 36.22 -22.77 -8.03
C THR A 47 35.97 -22.58 -6.52
N ALA A 48 35.13 -23.46 -5.98
CA ALA A 48 34.96 -23.69 -4.56
C ALA A 48 36.01 -24.69 -4.07
N ALA A 49 36.48 -24.57 -2.83
CA ALA A 49 37.00 -25.69 -2.06
C ALA A 49 36.94 -25.40 -0.55
N GLN A 50 36.34 -26.36 0.15
CA GLN A 50 36.23 -26.50 1.60
C GLN A 50 37.59 -26.81 2.23
N THR A 51 37.80 -26.38 3.49
CA THR A 51 38.44 -27.21 4.53
C THR A 51 38.00 -26.74 5.92
N ALA A 52 37.66 -27.70 6.76
CA ALA A 52 37.46 -27.57 8.20
C ALA A 52 38.76 -27.93 8.93
N ASP A 53 39.12 -27.26 10.03
CA ASP A 53 39.38 -27.90 11.34
C ASP A 53 39.72 -26.90 12.47
N ARG A 54 39.10 -27.17 13.64
CA ARG A 54 39.53 -27.08 15.05
C ARG A 54 40.25 -25.86 15.68
N CYS A 55 39.54 -25.29 16.66
CA CYS A 55 39.92 -24.89 18.04
C CYS A 55 41.39 -24.65 18.44
N SER A 56 41.65 -23.49 19.03
CA SER A 56 42.21 -23.35 20.39
C SER A 56 41.90 -21.96 20.96
N ALA A 57 41.64 -21.93 22.27
CA ALA A 57 41.28 -20.76 23.07
C ALA A 57 42.54 -20.13 23.68
N GLU A 58 42.58 -18.79 23.78
CA GLU A 58 43.14 -18.05 24.91
C GLU A 58 42.77 -16.56 24.78
N GLY A 59 42.37 -15.95 25.89
CA GLY A 59 41.56 -14.74 25.91
C GLY A 59 42.30 -13.42 26.15
N VAL A 60 41.58 -12.33 25.88
CA VAL A 60 41.78 -11.02 26.52
C VAL A 60 40.40 -10.41 26.75
N ALA A 61 40.02 -10.30 28.02
CA ALA A 61 38.79 -9.67 28.45
C ALA A 61 38.90 -8.14 28.33
N SER A 62 37.96 -7.50 27.61
CA SER A 62 37.66 -6.08 27.76
C SER A 62 36.18 -5.91 28.12
N ARG A 63 35.93 -5.06 29.10
CA ARG A 63 34.64 -4.87 29.79
C ARG A 63 33.62 -4.21 28.85
N CYS A 64 32.66 -4.98 28.35
CA CYS A 64 31.38 -4.42 27.89
C CYS A 64 30.39 -4.41 29.06
N ARG A 65 29.84 -3.22 29.36
CA ARG A 65 28.76 -3.04 30.35
C ARG A 65 27.55 -3.82 29.87
N SER A 66 27.02 -4.68 30.73
CA SER A 66 25.74 -5.36 30.55
C SER A 66 24.62 -4.33 30.42
N THR A 67 23.97 -4.29 29.26
CA THR A 67 22.63 -3.72 29.10
C THR A 67 21.69 -4.43 30.08
N PRO A 68 20.82 -3.71 30.82
CA PRO A 68 19.85 -4.39 31.67
C PRO A 68 18.88 -5.17 30.79
N ALA A 69 18.68 -6.44 31.13
CA ALA A 69 17.69 -7.30 30.51
C ALA A 69 16.30 -6.66 30.67
N ALA A 70 15.60 -6.45 29.56
CA ALA A 70 14.20 -6.05 29.57
C ALA A 70 13.37 -7.09 30.34
N PRO A 71 12.40 -6.67 31.16
CA PRO A 71 11.59 -7.61 31.91
C PRO A 71 10.76 -8.47 30.94
N SER A 72 10.91 -9.78 31.09
CA SER A 72 10.07 -10.81 30.45
C SER A 72 8.66 -10.71 31.04
N MET A 73 7.80 -9.88 30.44
CA MET A 73 6.36 -9.92 30.66
C MET A 73 5.72 -10.76 29.55
N THR A 74 5.45 -12.03 29.86
CA THR A 74 4.47 -12.83 29.09
C THR A 74 3.08 -12.38 29.50
N ALA A 75 2.60 -11.27 28.92
CA ALA A 75 1.20 -10.90 29.03
C ALA A 75 0.42 -11.73 28.03
N SER A 76 -0.47 -12.61 28.51
CA SER A 76 -1.62 -13.01 27.70
C SER A 76 -2.48 -11.77 27.49
N SER A 77 -2.86 -11.48 26.26
CA SER A 77 -3.77 -10.38 25.95
C SER A 77 -5.09 -10.60 26.69
N ASN A 78 -5.49 -9.65 27.55
CA ASN A 78 -6.75 -9.69 28.31
C ASN A 78 -7.93 -9.21 27.45
N LEU A 79 -7.99 -9.65 26.19
CA LEU A 79 -9.10 -9.33 25.30
C LEU A 79 -10.33 -10.10 25.80
N LYS A 80 -11.45 -9.38 25.92
CA LYS A 80 -12.75 -9.93 26.34
C LYS A 80 -13.56 -10.41 25.13
N GLY A 81 -13.25 -9.87 23.94
CA GLY A 81 -13.95 -10.20 22.69
C GLY A 81 -15.15 -9.30 22.46
N PHE A 82 -15.69 -9.38 21.25
CA PHE A 82 -16.65 -8.39 20.75
C PHE A 82 -17.90 -8.26 21.63
N ASP A 83 -18.47 -9.38 22.09
CA ASP A 83 -19.71 -9.39 22.86
C ASP A 83 -19.55 -8.84 24.30
N GLU A 84 -18.34 -8.90 24.87
CA GLU A 84 -18.04 -8.44 26.24
C GLU A 84 -17.36 -7.06 26.28
N PHE A 85 -16.98 -6.52 25.12
CA PHE A 85 -16.33 -5.23 25.01
C PHE A 85 -17.33 -4.09 25.18
N VAL A 86 -17.08 -3.22 26.16
CA VAL A 86 -17.86 -2.00 26.38
C VAL A 86 -17.07 -0.82 25.82
N ARG A 87 -17.49 -0.32 24.65
CA ARG A 87 -16.87 0.84 24.01
C ARG A 87 -17.00 2.09 24.87
N THR A 88 -15.89 2.78 25.08
CA THR A 88 -15.84 4.11 25.69
C THR A 88 -14.92 5.02 24.87
N ASN A 89 -15.36 6.23 24.56
CA ASN A 89 -14.51 7.25 23.94
C ASN A 89 -14.16 8.31 25.01
N PRO A 90 -12.95 8.24 25.61
CA PRO A 90 -12.53 9.14 26.68
C PRO A 90 -12.05 10.51 26.17
N LEU A 91 -12.02 10.73 24.85
CA LEU A 91 -11.54 11.95 24.20
C LEU A 91 -10.09 12.30 24.57
N THR A 92 -9.18 11.32 24.49
CA THR A 92 -7.79 11.40 24.98
C THR A 92 -6.71 11.71 23.94
N ASP A 93 -7.06 11.97 22.67
CA ASP A 93 -6.05 12.34 21.65
C ASP A 93 -5.09 13.43 22.18
N ARG A 94 -3.79 13.21 21.97
CA ARG A 94 -2.73 14.16 22.37
C ARG A 94 -2.63 15.36 21.44
N PHE A 95 -3.18 15.24 20.24
CA PHE A 95 -3.21 16.25 19.20
C PHE A 95 -4.49 16.06 18.39
N ALA A 96 -5.08 17.15 17.90
CA ALA A 96 -6.33 17.07 17.17
C ALA A 96 -6.14 16.40 15.80
N VAL A 97 -6.82 15.26 15.59
CA VAL A 97 -6.84 14.52 14.34
C VAL A 97 -8.12 14.85 13.57
N LYS A 98 -7.99 15.15 12.28
CA LYS A 98 -9.12 15.40 11.37
C LYS A 98 -9.54 14.13 10.65
N ASP A 99 -8.66 13.53 9.86
CA ASP A 99 -8.96 12.38 9.00
C ASP A 99 -7.69 11.70 8.45
N PHE A 100 -7.87 10.66 7.63
CA PHE A 100 -6.80 10.14 6.78
C PHE A 100 -6.49 11.10 5.62
N HIS A 101 -5.23 11.50 5.49
CA HIS A 101 -4.80 12.36 4.39
C HIS A 101 -4.39 11.57 3.14
N HIS A 102 -3.54 10.55 3.30
CA HIS A 102 -3.01 9.73 2.21
C HIS A 102 -2.36 8.43 2.71
N VAL A 103 -2.07 7.50 1.80
CA VAL A 103 -1.16 6.37 2.05
C VAL A 103 -0.05 6.40 1.01
N GLU A 104 1.21 6.33 1.47
CA GLU A 104 2.36 6.22 0.58
C GLU A 104 2.85 4.77 0.49
N PHE A 105 3.12 4.32 -0.73
CA PHE A 105 3.64 3.01 -1.05
C PHE A 105 5.01 3.12 -1.70
N ILE A 106 5.95 2.29 -1.25
CA ILE A 106 7.17 2.03 -1.98
C ILE A 106 6.95 0.84 -2.90
N CYS A 107 7.35 0.99 -4.16
CA CYS A 107 7.18 -0.01 -5.20
C CYS A 107 8.37 -0.03 -6.18
N GLY A 108 8.43 -1.07 -7.03
CA GLY A 108 9.51 -1.24 -8.00
C GLY A 108 9.38 -0.31 -9.22
N ASP A 109 8.16 0.05 -9.62
CA ASP A 109 7.90 1.00 -10.72
C ASP A 109 6.60 1.78 -10.45
N ALA A 110 6.77 3.03 -9.99
CA ALA A 110 5.67 3.87 -9.56
C ALA A 110 4.70 4.23 -10.71
N LYS A 111 5.23 4.39 -11.92
CA LYS A 111 4.43 4.80 -13.08
C LYS A 111 3.44 3.70 -13.49
N SER A 112 3.90 2.46 -13.57
CA SER A 112 3.07 1.31 -13.96
C SER A 112 2.05 0.99 -12.86
N LEU A 113 2.46 1.04 -11.59
CA LEU A 113 1.55 0.77 -10.48
C LEU A 113 0.47 1.85 -10.36
N ALA A 114 0.83 3.14 -10.48
CA ALA A 114 -0.15 4.23 -10.51
C ALA A 114 -1.12 4.10 -11.70
N ALA A 115 -0.62 3.80 -12.90
CA ALA A 115 -1.48 3.60 -14.07
C ALA A 115 -2.43 2.40 -13.90
N HIS A 116 -1.94 1.30 -13.32
CA HIS A 116 -2.75 0.12 -13.03
C HIS A 116 -3.83 0.46 -12.00
N TRP A 117 -3.50 1.07 -10.86
CA TRP A 117 -4.50 1.39 -9.83
C TRP A 117 -5.49 2.49 -10.26
N CYS A 118 -5.09 3.44 -11.12
CA CYS A 118 -6.05 4.34 -11.77
C CYS A 118 -7.13 3.56 -12.55
N LEU A 119 -6.72 2.57 -13.35
CA LEU A 119 -7.66 1.73 -14.10
C LEU A 119 -8.46 0.81 -13.19
N ALA A 120 -7.80 0.21 -12.21
CA ALA A 120 -8.34 -0.88 -11.42
C ALA A 120 -9.28 -0.42 -10.30
N LEU A 121 -9.10 0.81 -9.80
CA LEU A 121 -9.92 1.42 -8.75
C LEU A 121 -10.69 2.66 -9.24
N GLY A 122 -10.56 3.03 -10.52
CA GLY A 122 -11.22 4.23 -11.06
C GLY A 122 -10.63 5.54 -10.52
N MET A 123 -9.38 5.52 -10.06
CA MET A 123 -8.69 6.69 -9.51
C MET A 123 -8.10 7.57 -10.61
N GLN A 124 -7.85 8.84 -10.29
CA GLN A 124 -7.30 9.86 -11.18
C GLN A 124 -5.92 10.31 -10.77
N PRO A 125 -4.98 10.53 -11.70
CA PRO A 125 -3.72 11.19 -11.38
C PRO A 125 -3.98 12.64 -10.99
N VAL A 126 -3.48 13.06 -9.82
CA VAL A 126 -3.68 14.42 -9.30
C VAL A 126 -2.38 15.19 -9.10
N ALA A 127 -1.27 14.51 -8.82
CA ALA A 127 0.02 15.16 -8.68
C ALA A 127 1.18 14.20 -8.98
N HIS A 128 2.36 14.73 -9.28
CA HIS A 128 3.57 13.94 -9.45
C HIS A 128 4.84 14.71 -9.08
N SER A 129 5.89 13.97 -8.72
CA SER A 129 7.24 14.49 -8.51
C SER A 129 8.23 13.51 -9.14
N ASN A 130 9.01 13.95 -10.13
CA ASN A 130 9.94 13.10 -10.89
C ASN A 130 11.03 13.95 -11.56
N LEU A 131 11.84 13.35 -12.44
CA LEU A 131 12.92 14.06 -13.16
C LEU A 131 12.46 15.34 -13.86
N MET A 132 11.24 15.38 -14.41
CA MET A 132 10.72 16.56 -15.10
C MET A 132 10.37 17.70 -14.14
N THR A 133 10.09 17.38 -12.88
CA THR A 133 9.79 18.35 -11.83
C THR A 133 11.03 18.69 -10.99
N GLY A 134 12.21 18.21 -11.40
CA GLY A 134 13.49 18.44 -10.70
C GLY A 134 13.83 17.41 -9.62
N ASN A 135 12.98 16.43 -9.34
CA ASN A 135 13.30 15.34 -8.41
C ASN A 135 14.20 14.30 -9.09
N LYS A 136 15.44 14.21 -8.62
CA LYS A 136 16.46 13.31 -9.18
C LYS A 136 16.71 12.05 -8.35
N HIS A 137 15.96 11.85 -7.26
CA HIS A 137 16.17 10.75 -6.30
C HIS A 137 15.13 9.64 -6.48
N TYR A 138 13.88 10.01 -6.77
CA TYR A 138 12.79 9.07 -6.95
C TYR A 138 11.69 9.66 -7.84
N ALA A 139 10.78 8.79 -8.28
CA ALA A 139 9.53 9.18 -8.90
C ALA A 139 8.37 8.88 -7.96
N SER A 140 7.49 9.86 -7.74
CA SER A 140 6.27 9.73 -6.98
C SER A 140 5.07 10.16 -7.82
N HIS A 141 4.02 9.34 -7.83
CA HIS A 141 2.76 9.60 -8.52
C HIS A 141 1.61 9.56 -7.52
N VAL A 142 0.80 10.62 -7.50
CA VAL A 142 -0.35 10.73 -6.60
C VAL A 142 -1.61 10.48 -7.41
N ILE A 143 -2.40 9.51 -6.95
CA ILE A 143 -3.70 9.16 -7.54
C ILE A 143 -4.80 9.32 -6.50
N SER A 144 -6.00 9.71 -6.90
CA SER A 144 -7.12 9.91 -5.99
C SER A 144 -8.48 9.45 -6.50
N SER A 145 -9.39 9.14 -5.58
CA SER A 145 -10.84 9.04 -5.80
C SER A 145 -11.54 9.51 -4.54
N GLY A 146 -12.43 10.51 -4.67
CA GLY A 146 -12.92 11.26 -3.52
C GLY A 146 -11.75 11.85 -2.71
N SER A 147 -11.79 11.66 -1.40
CA SER A 147 -10.72 12.01 -0.45
C SER A 147 -9.59 10.96 -0.37
N VAL A 148 -9.75 9.76 -0.94
CA VAL A 148 -8.69 8.74 -0.96
C VAL A 148 -7.53 9.25 -1.80
N ARG A 149 -6.33 9.31 -1.22
CA ARG A 149 -5.10 9.65 -1.93
C ARG A 149 -4.05 8.56 -1.72
N PHE A 150 -3.55 7.99 -2.81
CA PHE A 150 -2.41 7.07 -2.81
C PHE A 150 -1.19 7.73 -3.45
N VAL A 151 -0.05 7.64 -2.77
CA VAL A 151 1.25 8.11 -3.27
C VAL A 151 2.09 6.89 -3.62
N LEU A 152 2.42 6.75 -4.89
CA LEU A 152 3.14 5.61 -5.44
C LEU A 152 4.57 6.07 -5.70
N THR A 153 5.52 5.63 -4.89
CA THR A 153 6.93 6.08 -4.92
C THR A 153 7.85 4.93 -5.34
N ALA A 154 8.77 5.21 -6.26
CA ALA A 154 9.82 4.27 -6.68
C ALA A 154 11.17 4.98 -6.76
N PRO A 155 12.24 4.40 -6.19
CA PRO A 155 13.57 4.98 -6.25
C PRO A 155 14.12 4.97 -7.68
N TYR A 156 14.89 6.00 -8.04
CA TYR A 156 15.80 5.87 -9.17
C TYR A 156 17.00 4.98 -8.80
N SER A 157 17.95 4.78 -9.72
CA SER A 157 19.14 4.01 -9.39
C SER A 157 19.93 4.70 -8.27
N SER A 158 20.52 3.91 -7.36
CA SER A 158 21.35 4.44 -6.28
C SER A 158 22.50 5.30 -6.81
N SER A 159 23.12 4.90 -7.93
CA SER A 159 24.20 5.66 -8.56
C SER A 159 23.74 6.98 -9.18
N ALA A 160 22.52 7.06 -9.73
CA ALA A 160 21.98 8.32 -10.23
C ALA A 160 21.63 9.26 -9.07
N SER A 161 21.05 8.70 -8.00
CA SER A 161 20.68 9.45 -6.80
C SER A 161 21.91 9.97 -6.05
N ALA A 162 22.97 9.17 -5.91
CA ALA A 162 24.23 9.60 -5.29
C ALA A 162 24.88 10.77 -6.05
N LYS A 163 24.92 10.70 -7.39
CA LYS A 163 25.41 11.81 -8.23
C LYS A 163 24.56 13.07 -8.10
N ALA A 164 23.26 12.93 -7.88
CA ALA A 164 22.39 14.07 -7.64
C ALA A 164 22.74 14.79 -6.31
N SER A 165 23.09 14.02 -5.27
CA SER A 165 23.54 14.55 -3.98
C SER A 165 24.96 15.15 -4.01
N GLU A 166 25.84 14.70 -4.91
CA GLU A 166 27.19 15.27 -5.06
C GLU A 166 27.18 16.69 -5.64
N GLY A 167 26.18 17.03 -6.46
CA GLY A 167 26.05 18.35 -7.10
C GLY A 167 25.51 19.47 -6.20
N THR A 168 25.01 19.14 -5.01
CA THR A 168 24.46 20.10 -4.03
C THR A 168 25.49 20.54 -2.98
N HIS A 169 26.68 19.95 -2.96
CA HIS A 169 27.77 20.36 -2.07
C HIS A 169 28.92 20.99 -2.87
N ALA A 170 28.74 22.23 -3.31
CA ALA A 170 29.91 23.06 -3.63
C ALA A 170 30.68 23.31 -2.31
N PRO A 171 32.01 23.12 -2.27
CA PRO A 171 32.76 23.35 -1.04
C PRO A 171 32.71 24.84 -0.68
N SER A 172 32.18 25.14 0.52
CA SER A 172 32.42 26.42 1.20
C SER A 172 33.93 26.64 1.29
N ALA A 173 34.42 27.78 0.80
CA ALA A 173 35.84 28.16 0.91
C ALA A 173 36.31 28.36 2.36
N ASP A 174 35.37 28.44 3.30
CA ASP A 174 35.63 28.64 4.71
C ASP A 174 35.29 27.32 5.43
N GLY A 175 36.31 26.56 5.81
CA GLY A 175 36.23 25.23 6.43
C GLY A 175 35.60 25.18 7.84
N LYS A 176 34.42 25.80 8.00
CA LYS A 176 33.53 25.59 9.15
C LYS A 176 32.49 24.58 8.73
N HIS A 177 32.48 23.42 9.40
CA HIS A 177 31.35 22.49 9.32
C HIS A 177 30.09 23.24 9.77
N ALA A 178 29.18 23.48 8.83
CA ALA A 178 27.84 23.94 9.14
C ALA A 178 27.05 22.76 9.74
N GLU A 179 27.12 22.60 11.06
CA GLU A 179 25.90 22.30 11.78
C GLU A 179 25.03 23.57 11.67
N SER A 180 23.75 23.43 11.30
CA SER A 180 22.78 24.50 10.99
C SER A 180 22.86 25.08 9.57
N GLU A 181 22.05 24.51 8.68
CA GLU A 181 20.96 25.17 7.95
C GLU A 181 20.46 24.20 6.85
N TRP A 182 19.20 23.81 6.96
CA TRP A 182 18.50 22.94 6.02
C TRP A 182 18.39 23.69 4.69
N GLU A 183 19.15 23.30 3.66
CA GLU A 183 18.83 23.79 2.31
C GLU A 183 17.38 23.39 1.99
N PRO A 184 16.55 24.29 1.42
CA PRO A 184 15.17 23.96 1.05
C PRO A 184 15.18 22.83 0.01
N SER A 185 15.07 21.59 0.49
CA SER A 185 14.96 20.45 -0.40
C SER A 185 13.66 20.59 -1.18
N THR A 186 13.77 20.65 -2.50
CA THR A 186 12.62 20.63 -3.43
C THR A 186 11.95 19.25 -3.50
N LEU A 187 12.49 18.25 -2.79
CA LEU A 187 11.95 16.90 -2.72
C LEU A 187 10.74 16.87 -1.79
N PRO A 188 9.66 16.17 -2.17
CA PRO A 188 8.51 16.05 -1.29
C PRO A 188 8.80 15.41 0.07
N ASN A 189 9.58 14.34 0.06
CA ASN A 189 10.16 13.75 1.26
C ASN A 189 11.70 13.65 1.10
N PRO A 190 12.45 14.55 1.73
CA PRO A 190 13.92 14.55 1.73
C PRO A 190 14.54 13.41 2.53
N SER A 191 13.79 12.76 3.42
CA SER A 191 14.25 11.59 4.18
C SER A 191 14.31 10.32 3.32
N HIS A 192 13.69 10.32 2.14
CA HIS A 192 13.73 9.18 1.23
C HIS A 192 15.11 9.04 0.58
N SER A 193 15.85 7.99 0.94
CA SER A 193 17.06 7.59 0.24
C SER A 193 16.78 6.45 -0.75
N ALA A 194 17.47 6.46 -1.90
CA ALA A 194 17.32 5.40 -2.90
C ALA A 194 17.66 4.02 -2.34
N ASP A 195 18.71 3.92 -1.52
CA ASP A 195 19.15 2.64 -0.95
C ASP A 195 18.14 2.09 0.06
N GLU A 196 17.56 2.92 0.93
CA GLU A 196 16.52 2.47 1.87
C GLU A 196 15.24 2.08 1.12
N MET A 197 14.84 2.81 0.09
CA MET A 197 13.68 2.44 -0.73
C MET A 197 13.89 1.14 -1.51
N HIS A 198 15.09 0.91 -2.07
CA HIS A 198 15.44 -0.36 -2.70
C HIS A 198 15.40 -1.52 -1.68
N ALA A 199 15.96 -1.30 -0.48
CA ALA A 199 15.94 -2.29 0.60
C ALA A 199 14.50 -2.58 1.08
N PHE A 200 13.67 -1.55 1.21
CA PHE A 200 12.25 -1.67 1.57
C PHE A 200 11.50 -2.52 0.54
N PHE A 201 11.62 -2.18 -0.76
CA PHE A 201 10.96 -2.93 -1.82
C PHE A 201 11.46 -4.38 -1.90
N ALA A 202 12.77 -4.61 -1.74
CA ALA A 202 13.32 -5.98 -1.70
C ALA A 202 12.74 -6.78 -0.53
N LYS A 203 12.63 -6.14 0.64
CA LYS A 203 12.12 -6.76 1.87
C LYS A 203 10.62 -7.06 1.78
N HIS A 204 9.81 -6.13 1.28
CA HIS A 204 8.35 -6.17 1.42
C HIS A 204 7.59 -6.44 0.10
N GLY A 205 8.18 -6.16 -1.05
CA GLY A 205 7.45 -5.98 -2.31
C GLY A 205 6.74 -4.61 -2.34
N VAL A 206 5.62 -4.52 -3.05
CA VAL A 206 4.75 -3.33 -2.99
C VAL A 206 4.10 -3.28 -1.61
N SER A 207 4.42 -2.25 -0.82
CA SER A 207 3.89 -2.10 0.54
C SER A 207 3.80 -0.64 0.98
N ALA A 208 2.90 -0.37 1.93
CA ALA A 208 2.69 0.95 2.49
C ALA A 208 3.84 1.32 3.45
N CYS A 209 4.55 2.40 3.13
CA CYS A 209 5.64 2.92 3.95
C CYS A 209 5.20 4.08 4.85
N ALA A 210 4.14 4.81 4.51
CA ALA A 210 3.60 5.88 5.35
C ALA A 210 2.07 5.88 5.37
N VAL A 211 1.51 6.06 6.56
CA VAL A 211 0.09 6.36 6.77
C VAL A 211 -0.01 7.83 7.15
N GLY A 212 -0.57 8.64 6.24
CA GLY A 212 -0.73 10.06 6.43
C GLY A 212 -2.05 10.40 7.12
N VAL A 213 -1.99 11.18 8.19
CA VAL A 213 -3.15 11.72 8.90
C VAL A 213 -3.13 13.24 8.86
N HIS A 214 -4.28 13.83 8.57
CA HIS A 214 -4.47 15.27 8.66
C HIS A 214 -4.70 15.63 10.13
N VAL A 215 -3.85 16.50 10.66
CA VAL A 215 -3.94 17.01 12.03
C VAL A 215 -4.08 18.52 12.01
N GLU A 216 -4.52 19.10 13.12
CA GLU A 216 -4.60 20.56 13.26
C GLU A 216 -3.22 21.22 13.12
N ASP A 217 -2.19 20.64 13.76
CA ASP A 217 -0.80 21.11 13.67
C ASP A 217 0.17 19.91 13.71
N ALA A 218 0.89 19.69 12.60
CA ALA A 218 1.83 18.58 12.45
C ALA A 218 3.12 18.74 13.27
N ALA A 219 3.52 19.97 13.62
CA ALA A 219 4.64 20.19 14.51
C ALA A 219 4.28 19.82 15.95
N VAL A 220 3.11 20.29 16.42
CA VAL A 220 2.59 19.94 17.75
C VAL A 220 2.35 18.43 17.87
N ALA A 221 1.73 17.80 16.86
CA ALA A 221 1.49 16.36 16.87
C ALA A 221 2.79 15.56 17.03
N TYR A 222 3.84 15.95 16.29
CA TYR A 222 5.16 15.34 16.40
C TYR A 222 5.79 15.53 17.78
N GLU A 223 5.79 16.76 18.30
CA GLU A 223 6.38 17.07 19.61
C GLU A 223 5.71 16.28 20.72
N GLN A 224 4.37 16.22 20.73
CA GLN A 224 3.59 15.47 21.71
C GLN A 224 3.86 13.96 21.60
N ALA A 225 3.90 13.42 20.38
CA ALA A 225 4.19 12.00 20.15
C ALA A 225 5.60 11.63 20.62
N VAL A 226 6.61 12.41 20.25
CA VAL A 226 8.01 12.16 20.64
C VAL A 226 8.20 12.33 22.15
N ALA A 227 7.57 13.34 22.77
CA ALA A 227 7.58 13.51 24.22
C ALA A 227 6.95 12.33 24.97
N ALA A 228 5.98 11.64 24.34
CA ALA A 228 5.36 10.43 24.86
C ALA A 228 6.15 9.14 24.53
N GLY A 229 7.29 9.23 23.85
CA GLY A 229 8.17 8.09 23.56
C GLY A 229 8.07 7.53 22.14
N ALA A 230 7.40 8.23 21.21
CA ALA A 230 7.42 7.86 19.80
C ALA A 230 8.84 7.91 19.21
N VAL A 231 9.16 6.95 18.35
CA VAL A 231 10.45 6.96 17.64
C VAL A 231 10.38 7.97 16.50
N SER A 232 11.15 9.06 16.62
CA SER A 232 11.28 10.09 15.58
C SER A 232 11.81 9.49 14.27
N ARG A 233 11.23 9.94 13.14
CA ARG A 233 11.71 9.62 11.79
C ARG A 233 12.03 10.89 11.00
N THR A 234 11.09 11.83 10.96
CA THR A 234 11.24 13.10 10.26
C THR A 234 10.71 14.22 11.14
N SER A 235 11.61 15.10 11.60
CA SER A 235 11.22 16.32 12.34
C SER A 235 10.32 17.22 11.49
N PRO A 236 9.48 18.08 12.11
CA PRO A 236 8.56 18.96 11.40
C PRO A 236 9.27 19.83 10.37
N ARG A 237 8.66 19.90 9.19
CA ARG A 237 9.16 20.67 8.06
C ARG A 237 8.01 21.43 7.42
N SER A 238 8.19 22.74 7.31
CA SER A 238 7.29 23.61 6.58
C SER A 238 7.62 23.64 5.09
N SER A 239 6.60 23.83 4.27
CA SER A 239 6.75 24.24 2.87
C SER A 239 7.47 25.59 2.79
N PRO A 240 8.12 25.91 1.65
CA PRO A 240 8.71 27.24 1.46
C PRO A 240 7.72 28.39 1.66
N ASP A 241 6.46 28.17 1.29
CA ASP A 241 5.37 29.17 1.40
C ASP A 241 4.70 29.18 2.78
N GLY A 242 5.08 28.28 3.69
CA GLY A 242 4.55 28.17 5.06
C GLY A 242 3.12 27.61 5.16
N ASP A 243 2.53 27.19 4.04
CA ASP A 243 1.15 26.72 3.89
C ASP A 243 0.95 25.22 4.15
N CYS A 244 2.02 24.47 4.42
CA CYS A 244 1.98 23.04 4.74
C CYS A 244 3.10 22.68 5.71
N VAL A 245 2.81 21.82 6.70
CA VAL A 245 3.80 21.21 7.59
C VAL A 245 3.66 19.69 7.55
N VAL A 246 4.80 18.99 7.47
CA VAL A 246 4.87 17.53 7.49
C VAL A 246 5.88 17.06 8.53
N SER A 247 5.53 16.02 9.28
CA SER A 247 6.40 15.36 10.26
C SER A 247 6.08 13.86 10.34
N GLU A 248 7.01 13.04 10.85
CA GLU A 248 6.84 11.58 10.89
C GLU A 248 7.41 10.94 12.15
N VAL A 249 6.66 9.98 12.69
CA VAL A 249 7.10 9.05 13.75
C VAL A 249 6.88 7.61 13.30
N LEU A 250 7.58 6.66 13.93
CA LEU A 250 7.39 5.24 13.62
C LEU A 250 5.99 4.77 14.04
N LEU A 251 5.28 4.10 13.15
CA LEU A 251 3.98 3.46 13.46
C LEU A 251 4.22 2.02 13.94
N TYR A 252 4.69 1.14 13.05
CA TYR A 252 5.13 -0.22 13.35
C TYR A 252 6.02 -0.75 12.24
N GLY A 253 6.94 -1.67 12.57
CA GLY A 253 7.87 -2.23 11.60
C GLY A 253 8.71 -1.13 10.94
N ASP A 254 8.56 -0.98 9.62
CA ASP A 254 9.20 0.08 8.83
C ASP A 254 8.18 1.09 8.26
N THR A 255 6.92 1.03 8.72
CA THR A 255 5.85 1.98 8.35
C THR A 255 5.84 3.16 9.32
N VAL A 256 5.69 4.38 8.79
CA VAL A 256 5.60 5.62 9.58
C VAL A 256 4.17 6.14 9.66
N LEU A 257 3.85 6.82 10.77
CA LEU A 257 2.69 7.70 10.88
C LEU A 257 3.15 9.11 10.50
N ARG A 258 2.60 9.65 9.43
CA ARG A 258 2.94 10.97 8.90
C ARG A 258 1.85 11.96 9.28
N PHE A 259 2.21 12.98 10.04
CA PHE A 259 1.33 14.09 10.35
C PHE A 259 1.44 15.15 9.26
N VAL A 260 0.29 15.68 8.84
CA VAL A 260 0.20 16.71 7.81
C VAL A 260 -0.78 17.79 8.29
N SER A 261 -0.41 19.05 8.16
CA SER A 261 -1.27 20.20 8.48
C SER A 261 -0.99 21.39 7.55
N GLY A 262 -1.91 22.36 7.49
CA GLY A 262 -1.77 23.61 6.73
C GLY A 262 -2.90 23.87 5.73
N GLU A 263 -2.97 25.07 5.16
CA GLU A 263 -4.04 25.45 4.21
C GLU A 263 -3.94 24.68 2.88
N ALA A 264 -2.72 24.33 2.46
CA ALA A 264 -2.51 23.64 1.18
C ALA A 264 -2.98 22.19 1.16
N VAL A 265 -3.30 21.61 2.32
CA VAL A 265 -3.74 20.21 2.48
C VAL A 265 -5.24 20.08 2.75
N GLU A 266 -5.96 21.20 2.86
CA GLU A 266 -7.42 21.23 2.89
C GLU A 266 -8.00 20.76 1.54
N GLU A 267 -9.18 20.14 1.56
CA GLU A 267 -9.79 19.50 0.38
C GLU A 267 -10.01 20.44 -0.82
N SER A 268 -10.15 21.75 -0.56
CA SER A 268 -10.32 22.77 -1.59
C SER A 268 -9.03 23.12 -2.35
N SER A 269 -7.86 22.65 -1.88
CA SER A 269 -6.57 22.97 -2.48
C SER A 269 -6.31 22.15 -3.74
N SER A 270 -5.81 22.83 -4.80
CA SER A 270 -5.27 22.15 -5.99
C SER A 270 -3.88 21.55 -5.76
N HIS A 271 -3.26 21.84 -4.62
CA HIS A 271 -1.93 21.38 -4.24
C HIS A 271 -2.07 20.14 -3.35
N PHE A 272 -1.17 19.16 -3.53
CA PHE A 272 -1.16 17.96 -2.70
C PHE A 272 -0.21 18.11 -1.52
N LEU A 273 1.09 18.14 -1.79
CA LEU A 273 2.15 18.38 -0.81
C LEU A 273 3.27 19.18 -1.50
N PRO A 274 4.13 19.87 -0.74
CA PRO A 274 5.30 20.56 -1.29
C PRO A 274 6.17 19.62 -2.14
N GLY A 275 6.76 20.14 -3.21
CA GLY A 275 7.60 19.36 -4.13
C GLY A 275 6.84 18.49 -5.15
N TYR A 276 5.50 18.51 -5.12
CA TYR A 276 4.65 17.90 -6.15
C TYR A 276 4.12 18.95 -7.14
N VAL A 277 4.02 18.55 -8.40
CA VAL A 277 3.37 19.32 -9.47
C VAL A 277 2.00 18.73 -9.76
N ALA A 278 0.98 19.57 -9.84
CA ALA A 278 -0.39 19.16 -10.17
C ALA A 278 -0.46 18.48 -11.54
N SER A 279 -1.28 17.43 -11.64
CA SER A 279 -1.57 16.73 -12.89
C SER A 279 -2.95 17.12 -13.38
N LEU A 280 -3.10 17.33 -14.70
CA LEU A 280 -4.41 17.61 -15.26
C LEU A 280 -5.26 16.33 -15.22
N PRO A 281 -6.48 16.39 -14.65
CA PRO A 281 -7.38 15.25 -14.66
C PRO A 281 -7.73 14.86 -16.10
N ARG A 282 -7.86 13.56 -16.35
CA ARG A 282 -8.28 13.06 -17.67
C ARG A 282 -9.78 13.33 -17.81
N SER A 283 -10.16 14.20 -18.74
CA SER A 283 -11.53 14.70 -18.94
C SER A 283 -12.62 13.64 -19.18
N SER A 284 -12.24 12.38 -19.46
CA SER A 284 -13.16 11.26 -19.70
C SER A 284 -13.00 10.08 -18.74
N ALA A 285 -12.24 10.25 -17.66
CA ALA A 285 -11.91 9.13 -16.81
C ALA A 285 -13.07 8.77 -15.88
N ARG A 286 -13.45 7.48 -15.92
CA ARG A 286 -14.52 6.93 -15.09
C ARG A 286 -14.04 6.81 -13.65
N THR A 287 -14.81 7.34 -12.71
CA THR A 287 -14.66 7.06 -11.27
C THR A 287 -15.54 5.87 -10.91
N PHE A 288 -15.14 5.09 -9.90
CA PHE A 288 -15.93 3.93 -9.43
C PHE A 288 -16.73 4.24 -8.17
N GLY A 289 -16.78 5.50 -7.74
CA GLY A 289 -17.52 5.92 -6.54
C GLY A 289 -16.81 5.66 -5.22
N ILE A 290 -15.48 5.44 -5.22
CA ILE A 290 -14.69 5.37 -3.98
C ILE A 290 -14.55 6.78 -3.41
N GLU A 291 -14.85 6.94 -2.13
CA GLU A 291 -15.00 8.26 -1.48
C GLU A 291 -13.93 8.56 -0.44
N ARG A 292 -13.62 7.61 0.45
CA ARG A 292 -12.67 7.82 1.56
C ARG A 292 -12.06 6.51 2.05
N ILE A 293 -10.98 6.62 2.81
CA ILE A 293 -10.46 5.50 3.60
C ILE A 293 -11.38 5.32 4.80
N ASP A 294 -11.93 4.12 4.99
CA ASP A 294 -12.75 3.79 6.16
C ASP A 294 -11.86 3.42 7.35
N HIS A 295 -10.90 2.50 7.12
CA HIS A 295 -9.94 2.06 8.11
C HIS A 295 -8.70 1.46 7.45
N LEU A 296 -7.60 1.34 8.22
CA LEU A 296 -6.33 0.81 7.74
C LEU A 296 -5.74 -0.17 8.75
N VAL A 297 -5.48 -1.41 8.31
CA VAL A 297 -5.16 -2.52 9.22
C VAL A 297 -3.69 -2.88 9.19
N GLY A 298 -3.07 -2.92 10.37
CA GLY A 298 -1.68 -3.34 10.58
C GLY A 298 -1.58 -4.76 11.13
N ASN A 299 -0.70 -5.58 10.56
CA ASN A 299 -0.34 -6.87 11.11
C ASN A 299 0.97 -6.76 11.90
N VAL A 300 0.95 -7.23 13.15
CA VAL A 300 2.06 -7.12 14.09
C VAL A 300 2.34 -8.47 14.76
N PRO A 301 3.60 -8.74 15.16
CA PRO A 301 3.93 -9.99 15.85
C PRO A 301 3.39 -10.05 17.28
N LYS A 302 3.17 -8.90 17.92
CA LYS A 302 2.66 -8.77 19.29
C LYS A 302 1.70 -7.58 19.36
N LEU A 303 0.42 -7.85 19.58
CA LEU A 303 -0.65 -6.86 19.61
C LEU A 303 -0.49 -5.91 20.79
N GLU A 304 -0.43 -6.46 22.00
CA GLU A 304 -0.43 -5.67 23.24
C GLU A 304 0.69 -4.62 23.28
N GLN A 305 1.92 -5.02 22.90
CA GLN A 305 3.06 -4.12 22.86
C GLN A 305 2.87 -2.99 21.84
N THR A 306 2.31 -3.30 20.67
CA THR A 306 2.10 -2.30 19.63
C THR A 306 0.93 -1.38 19.97
N ARG A 307 -0.16 -1.94 20.51
CA ARG A 307 -1.32 -1.20 21.02
C ARG A 307 -0.88 -0.15 22.04
N GLN A 308 -0.19 -0.57 23.10
CA GLN A 308 0.28 0.34 24.15
C GLN A 308 1.20 1.44 23.61
N TYR A 309 2.08 1.12 22.67
CA TYR A 309 2.94 2.10 22.01
C TYR A 309 2.11 3.16 21.27
N LEU A 310 1.11 2.74 20.49
CA LEU A 310 0.26 3.64 19.72
C LEU A 310 -0.67 4.47 20.62
N GLU A 311 -1.35 3.86 21.59
CA GLU A 311 -2.15 4.59 22.59
C GLU A 311 -1.32 5.64 23.33
N THR A 312 -0.10 5.25 23.72
CA THR A 312 0.79 6.17 24.44
C THR A 312 1.19 7.35 23.55
N LEU A 313 1.52 7.14 22.28
CA LEU A 313 2.01 8.23 21.42
C LEU A 313 0.91 9.13 20.88
N SER A 314 -0.29 8.61 20.59
CA SER A 314 -1.36 9.39 19.96
C SER A 314 -2.47 9.78 20.93
N GLY A 315 -2.65 9.05 22.03
CA GLY A 315 -3.83 9.19 22.88
C GLY A 315 -5.09 8.54 22.30
N PHE A 316 -4.97 7.78 21.20
CA PHE A 316 -6.09 7.04 20.61
C PHE A 316 -6.65 6.05 21.61
N HIS A 317 -7.95 5.76 21.48
CA HIS A 317 -8.66 4.87 22.37
C HIS A 317 -9.07 3.58 21.66
N GLU A 318 -9.30 2.53 22.43
CA GLU A 318 -9.85 1.27 21.93
C GLU A 318 -11.30 1.48 21.48
N PHE A 319 -11.54 1.23 20.21
CA PHE A 319 -12.85 1.36 19.58
C PHE A 319 -13.60 0.03 19.55
N ALA A 320 -12.88 -1.07 19.32
CA ALA A 320 -13.40 -2.44 19.29
C ALA A 320 -12.26 -3.44 19.47
N GLU A 321 -12.59 -4.65 19.91
CA GLU A 321 -11.66 -5.78 19.94
C GLU A 321 -12.32 -7.07 19.46
N PHE A 322 -11.50 -7.97 18.93
CA PHE A 322 -11.93 -9.27 18.44
C PHE A 322 -10.90 -10.32 18.86
N THR A 323 -11.40 -11.43 19.38
CA THR A 323 -10.58 -12.60 19.75
C THR A 323 -10.62 -13.66 18.65
N ALA A 324 -9.77 -14.68 18.78
CA ALA A 324 -9.80 -15.84 17.90
C ALA A 324 -11.17 -16.53 17.81
N ASP A 325 -12.00 -16.43 18.86
CA ASP A 325 -13.34 -17.02 18.85
C ASP A 325 -14.34 -16.16 18.05
N ASP A 326 -14.12 -14.84 18.00
CA ASP A 326 -14.94 -13.90 17.24
C ASP A 326 -14.65 -13.96 15.73
N VAL A 327 -13.35 -13.97 15.39
CA VAL A 327 -12.85 -13.79 14.02
C VAL A 327 -12.05 -14.98 13.48
N GLY A 328 -11.99 -16.09 14.21
CA GLY A 328 -11.35 -17.31 13.74
C GLY A 328 -12.17 -18.06 12.70
N THR A 329 -11.45 -18.79 11.84
CA THR A 329 -12.01 -19.97 11.17
C THR A 329 -11.89 -21.18 12.08
N VAL A 330 -12.60 -22.26 11.74
CA VAL A 330 -12.50 -23.57 12.43
C VAL A 330 -11.05 -24.06 12.56
N ASP A 331 -10.16 -23.58 11.69
CA ASP A 331 -8.77 -24.03 11.60
C ASP A 331 -7.71 -22.94 11.89
N SER A 332 -8.05 -21.65 12.00
CA SER A 332 -7.07 -20.57 12.26
C SER A 332 -7.70 -19.31 12.85
N GLY A 333 -7.07 -18.71 13.86
CA GLY A 333 -7.52 -17.46 14.48
C GLY A 333 -6.62 -16.25 14.21
N LEU A 334 -7.10 -15.10 14.69
CA LEU A 334 -6.34 -13.87 14.92
C LEU A 334 -6.95 -13.15 16.12
N ASN A 335 -6.15 -12.35 16.82
CA ASN A 335 -6.65 -11.35 17.76
C ASN A 335 -6.52 -9.97 17.12
N SER A 336 -7.50 -9.10 17.33
CA SER A 336 -7.55 -7.76 16.77
C SER A 336 -7.98 -6.73 17.80
N VAL A 337 -7.35 -5.55 17.78
CA VAL A 337 -7.81 -4.35 18.50
C VAL A 337 -7.85 -3.20 17.52
N VAL A 338 -8.93 -2.42 17.54
CA VAL A 338 -9.12 -1.23 16.74
C VAL A 338 -8.84 0.00 17.59
N LEU A 339 -7.83 0.78 17.20
CA LEU A 339 -7.59 2.09 17.79
C LEU A 339 -8.26 3.19 16.96
N ALA A 340 -8.83 4.19 17.63
CA ALA A 340 -9.50 5.31 16.99
C ALA A 340 -9.05 6.67 17.56
N SER A 341 -9.02 7.69 16.69
CA SER A 341 -8.97 9.09 17.09
C SER A 341 -10.24 9.50 17.86
N ASN A 342 -10.21 10.65 18.55
CA ASN A 342 -11.34 11.19 19.31
C ASN A 342 -12.62 11.36 18.47
N ASN A 343 -12.47 11.84 17.23
CA ASN A 343 -13.57 11.97 16.27
C ASN A 343 -13.85 10.66 15.50
N GLU A 344 -13.04 9.63 15.76
CA GLU A 344 -13.11 8.29 15.19
C GLU A 344 -13.04 8.26 13.65
N ASN A 345 -12.53 9.33 13.02
CA ASN A 345 -12.32 9.43 11.57
C ASN A 345 -11.09 8.63 11.11
N VAL A 346 -10.16 8.35 12.03
CA VAL A 346 -8.98 7.52 11.78
C VAL A 346 -9.10 6.26 12.61
N LEU A 347 -9.31 5.13 11.92
CA LEU A 347 -9.42 3.80 12.52
C LEU A 347 -8.22 2.93 12.11
N LEU A 348 -7.45 2.48 13.09
CA LEU A 348 -6.25 1.66 12.92
C LEU A 348 -6.40 0.30 13.62
N PRO A 349 -7.07 -0.69 13.00
CA PRO A 349 -7.03 -2.07 13.47
C PRO A 349 -5.62 -2.65 13.47
N LEU A 350 -5.30 -3.39 14.52
CA LEU A 350 -4.03 -4.10 14.70
C LEU A 350 -4.33 -5.58 14.90
N ASN A 351 -3.66 -6.46 14.15
CA ASN A 351 -3.84 -7.90 14.28
C ASN A 351 -2.55 -8.59 14.73
N GLU A 352 -2.69 -9.60 15.60
CA GLU A 352 -1.63 -10.57 15.89
C GLU A 352 -2.04 -12.01 15.52
N PRO A 353 -1.06 -12.89 15.21
CA PRO A 353 -1.36 -14.27 14.95
C PRO A 353 -1.72 -15.02 16.24
N THR A 354 -2.73 -15.89 16.18
CA THR A 354 -2.92 -16.91 17.21
C THR A 354 -2.04 -18.12 16.91
N HIS A 355 -1.48 -18.73 17.96
CA HIS A 355 -0.67 -19.94 17.86
C HIS A 355 -1.46 -21.18 18.31
N GLY A 356 -1.08 -22.36 17.82
CA GLY A 356 -1.69 -23.64 18.24
C GLY A 356 -2.95 -24.07 17.49
N SER A 357 -3.38 -23.32 16.46
CA SER A 357 -4.48 -23.71 15.58
C SER A 357 -4.07 -24.79 14.57
N LYS A 358 -5.04 -25.56 14.04
CA LYS A 358 -4.81 -26.66 13.08
C LYS A 358 -4.12 -26.20 11.80
N ARG A 359 -4.49 -25.02 11.29
CA ARG A 359 -3.86 -24.34 10.16
C ARG A 359 -3.10 -23.13 10.67
N LYS A 360 -2.08 -22.76 9.89
CA LYS A 360 -1.28 -21.57 10.10
C LYS A 360 -2.15 -20.32 10.04
N SER A 361 -1.99 -19.41 11.01
CA SER A 361 -2.66 -18.11 10.99
C SER A 361 -2.29 -17.31 9.73
N GLN A 362 -3.27 -16.64 9.14
CA GLN A 362 -3.08 -15.77 7.99
C GLN A 362 -2.19 -14.57 8.35
N ILE A 363 -2.26 -14.09 9.59
CA ILE A 363 -1.38 -13.03 10.10
C ILE A 363 0.07 -13.49 10.13
N LEU A 364 0.33 -14.73 10.55
CA LEU A 364 1.68 -15.30 10.53
C LEU A 364 2.19 -15.45 9.09
N THR A 365 1.32 -15.85 8.16
CA THR A 365 1.68 -15.94 6.74
C THR A 365 2.02 -14.56 6.15
N TYR A 366 1.25 -13.53 6.50
CA TYR A 366 1.59 -12.14 6.15
C TYR A 366 2.98 -11.78 6.69
N LEU A 367 3.25 -11.99 7.98
CA LEU A 367 4.51 -11.59 8.62
C LEU A 367 5.73 -12.27 7.97
N GLU A 368 5.59 -13.50 7.49
CA GLU A 368 6.66 -14.21 6.76
C GLU A 368 6.85 -13.69 5.33
N GLN A 369 5.77 -13.45 4.58
CA GLN A 369 5.85 -12.99 3.19
C GLN A 369 6.22 -11.50 3.09
N HIS A 370 5.72 -10.71 4.03
CA HIS A 370 6.07 -9.30 4.21
C HIS A 370 7.43 -9.14 4.89
N ASN A 371 7.92 -10.16 5.59
CA ASN A 371 9.15 -10.14 6.37
C ASN A 371 9.17 -9.08 7.48
N GLY A 372 8.08 -8.99 8.25
CA GLY A 372 7.92 -8.08 9.38
C GLY A 372 6.53 -7.44 9.47
N PRO A 373 6.31 -6.56 10.47
CA PRO A 373 5.05 -5.82 10.62
C PRO A 373 4.79 -4.91 9.42
N GLY A 374 3.52 -4.60 9.16
CA GLY A 374 3.15 -3.68 8.08
C GLY A 374 1.64 -3.61 7.85
N VAL A 375 1.23 -2.77 6.90
CA VAL A 375 -0.17 -2.63 6.50
C VAL A 375 -0.61 -3.89 5.74
N GLN A 376 -1.67 -4.53 6.21
CA GLN A 376 -2.29 -5.68 5.59
C GLN A 376 -3.34 -5.25 4.57
N HIS A 377 -4.28 -4.41 4.97
CA HIS A 377 -5.32 -3.95 4.07
C HIS A 377 -5.77 -2.53 4.37
N ILE A 378 -6.38 -1.93 3.36
CA ILE A 378 -6.94 -0.58 3.40
C ILE A 378 -8.38 -0.71 2.90
N ALA A 379 -9.33 -0.32 3.75
CA ALA A 379 -10.74 -0.33 3.42
C ALA A 379 -11.17 0.99 2.79
N LEU A 380 -11.84 0.89 1.66
CA LEU A 380 -12.23 1.99 0.79
C LEU A 380 -13.76 2.08 0.78
N LYS A 381 -14.29 3.17 1.34
CA LYS A 381 -15.73 3.43 1.44
C LYS A 381 -16.32 3.87 0.11
N THR A 382 -17.51 3.38 -0.19
CA THR A 382 -18.38 3.79 -1.31
C THR A 382 -19.84 3.84 -0.85
N ASP A 383 -20.65 4.69 -1.49
CA ASP A 383 -22.11 4.74 -1.28
C ASP A 383 -22.91 3.89 -2.28
N ASP A 384 -22.25 3.32 -3.29
CA ASP A 384 -22.83 2.34 -4.22
C ASP A 384 -21.86 1.18 -4.45
N ILE A 385 -21.73 0.30 -3.46
CA ILE A 385 -20.88 -0.89 -3.55
C ILE A 385 -21.27 -1.78 -4.74
N PHE A 386 -22.55 -1.85 -5.09
CA PHE A 386 -22.99 -2.65 -6.23
C PHE A 386 -22.46 -2.07 -7.55
N GLY A 387 -22.52 -0.76 -7.73
CA GLY A 387 -21.93 -0.05 -8.87
C GLY A 387 -20.41 -0.16 -8.90
N THR A 388 -19.75 0.12 -7.77
CA THR A 388 -18.28 0.04 -7.62
C THR A 388 -17.75 -1.34 -7.98
N ILE A 389 -18.35 -2.41 -7.44
CA ILE A 389 -17.90 -3.79 -7.68
C ILE A 389 -18.16 -4.26 -9.11
N ARG A 390 -19.27 -3.83 -9.73
CA ARG A 390 -19.48 -4.07 -11.17
C ARG A 390 -18.38 -3.43 -12.01
N ALA A 391 -18.00 -2.18 -11.71
CA ALA A 391 -16.95 -1.47 -12.45
C ALA A 391 -15.57 -2.14 -12.26
N ILE A 392 -15.20 -2.54 -11.04
CA ILE A 392 -13.94 -3.25 -10.77
C ILE A 392 -13.90 -4.58 -11.56
N ARG A 393 -15.00 -5.36 -11.53
CA ARG A 393 -15.10 -6.63 -12.28
C ARG A 393 -15.02 -6.42 -13.79
N GLU A 394 -15.66 -5.38 -14.31
CA GLU A 394 -15.59 -5.01 -15.73
C GLU A 394 -14.14 -4.73 -16.15
N MET A 395 -13.40 -3.95 -15.36
CA MET A 395 -11.99 -3.67 -15.65
C MET A 395 -11.10 -4.90 -15.53
N HIS A 396 -11.35 -5.78 -14.56
CA HIS A 396 -10.63 -7.05 -14.43
C HIS A 396 -10.86 -7.93 -15.66
N ALA A 397 -12.10 -8.04 -16.14
CA ALA A 397 -12.43 -8.78 -17.36
C ALA A 397 -11.76 -8.22 -18.62
N GLN A 398 -11.42 -6.92 -18.64
CA GLN A 398 -10.65 -6.27 -19.70
C GLN A 398 -9.14 -6.39 -19.53
N GLY A 399 -8.66 -7.06 -18.48
CA GLY A 399 -7.23 -7.30 -18.21
C GLY A 399 -6.50 -6.17 -17.47
N GLY A 400 -7.22 -5.21 -16.89
CA GLY A 400 -6.63 -4.04 -16.21
C GLY A 400 -7.17 -3.75 -14.81
N GLY A 401 -7.98 -4.64 -14.23
CA GLY A 401 -8.61 -4.45 -12.91
C GLY A 401 -8.07 -5.38 -11.83
N LEU A 402 -8.42 -5.09 -10.58
CA LEU A 402 -8.09 -5.93 -9.43
C LEU A 402 -8.95 -7.20 -9.45
N GLU A 403 -8.37 -8.31 -9.03
CA GLU A 403 -9.11 -9.55 -8.84
C GLU A 403 -9.79 -9.53 -7.46
N LEU A 404 -11.09 -9.84 -7.42
CA LEU A 404 -11.86 -9.94 -6.18
C LEU A 404 -11.84 -11.38 -5.64
N MET A 405 -12.08 -11.52 -4.34
CA MET A 405 -12.25 -12.83 -3.72
C MET A 405 -13.47 -13.57 -4.28
N ASP A 406 -13.36 -14.90 -4.33
CA ASP A 406 -14.47 -15.75 -4.75
C ASP A 406 -15.65 -15.63 -3.78
N PRO A 407 -16.90 -15.65 -4.28
CA PRO A 407 -18.08 -15.60 -3.44
C PRO A 407 -18.09 -16.79 -2.44
N PRO A 408 -18.61 -16.60 -1.22
CA PRO A 408 -18.99 -17.69 -0.35
C PRO A 408 -19.94 -18.69 -1.02
N ARG A 409 -20.09 -19.84 -0.38
CA ARG A 409 -21.06 -20.85 -0.84
C ARG A 409 -22.49 -20.28 -0.82
N PRO A 410 -23.37 -20.68 -1.76
CA PRO A 410 -24.76 -20.17 -1.84
C PRO A 410 -25.55 -20.24 -0.52
N GLN A 411 -25.24 -21.21 0.35
CA GLN A 411 -25.90 -21.33 1.67
C GLN A 411 -25.70 -20.10 2.57
N TYR A 412 -24.59 -19.36 2.39
CA TYR A 412 -24.36 -18.09 3.10
C TYR A 412 -25.43 -17.05 2.73
N TYR A 413 -25.82 -16.99 1.45
CA TYR A 413 -26.76 -16.01 0.92
C TYR A 413 -28.22 -16.39 1.15
N ALA A 414 -28.51 -17.69 1.26
CA ALA A 414 -29.87 -18.21 1.42
C ALA A 414 -30.63 -17.62 2.62
N THR A 415 -29.91 -17.24 3.69
CA THR A 415 -30.47 -16.66 4.93
C THR A 415 -30.08 -15.19 5.11
N LEU A 416 -29.52 -14.54 4.08
CA LEU A 416 -28.95 -13.20 4.20
C LEU A 416 -30.00 -12.17 4.63
N ARG A 417 -31.16 -12.15 3.97
CA ARG A 417 -32.23 -11.21 4.28
C ARG A 417 -32.81 -11.43 5.68
N ASP A 418 -32.87 -12.67 6.13
CA ASP A 418 -33.36 -13.02 7.46
C ASP A 418 -32.36 -12.55 8.54
N ARG A 419 -31.06 -12.69 8.28
CA ARG A 419 -29.98 -12.23 9.18
C ARG A 419 -29.91 -10.72 9.30
N LEU A 420 -30.12 -9.99 8.20
CA LEU A 420 -30.01 -8.53 8.18
C LEU A 420 -31.32 -7.80 8.57
N GLY A 421 -32.43 -8.53 8.63
CA GLY A 421 -33.77 -7.95 8.63
C GLY A 421 -34.27 -7.71 7.19
N HIS A 422 -35.49 -8.17 6.92
CA HIS A 422 -36.06 -8.24 5.56
C HIS A 422 -36.14 -6.90 4.81
N ASP A 423 -36.11 -5.78 5.54
CA ASP A 423 -36.34 -4.43 5.03
C ASP A 423 -35.05 -3.67 4.72
N VAL A 424 -33.87 -4.17 5.13
CA VAL A 424 -32.61 -3.45 4.90
C VAL A 424 -32.08 -3.60 3.47
N LEU A 425 -32.19 -4.81 2.90
CA LEU A 425 -31.84 -5.08 1.51
C LEU A 425 -33.08 -5.52 0.73
N SER A 426 -33.27 -4.91 -0.44
CA SER A 426 -34.25 -5.39 -1.42
C SER A 426 -33.89 -6.81 -1.89
N ALA A 427 -34.87 -7.53 -2.47
CA ALA A 427 -34.61 -8.86 -3.03
C ALA A 427 -33.55 -8.81 -4.14
N GLU A 428 -33.55 -7.75 -4.94
CA GLU A 428 -32.58 -7.49 -6.00
C GLU A 428 -31.18 -7.23 -5.42
N GLN A 429 -31.07 -6.45 -4.34
CA GLN A 429 -29.80 -6.18 -3.67
C GLN A 429 -29.22 -7.45 -3.02
N ALA A 430 -30.06 -8.28 -2.38
CA ALA A 430 -29.63 -9.55 -1.81
C ALA A 430 -29.12 -10.51 -2.90
N SER A 431 -29.81 -10.61 -4.03
CA SER A 431 -29.37 -11.37 -5.19
C SER A 431 -28.07 -10.80 -5.81
N ALA A 432 -27.95 -9.47 -5.85
CA ALA A 432 -26.74 -8.81 -6.29
C ALA A 432 -25.55 -9.14 -5.37
N CYS A 433 -25.76 -9.23 -4.05
CA CYS A 433 -24.70 -9.64 -3.12
C CYS A 433 -24.12 -11.02 -3.48
N GLU A 434 -24.98 -12.00 -3.74
CA GLU A 434 -24.55 -13.35 -4.16
C GLU A 434 -23.77 -13.31 -5.48
N SER A 435 -24.33 -12.67 -6.50
CA SER A 435 -23.69 -12.61 -7.83
C SER A 435 -22.35 -11.85 -7.81
N LEU A 436 -22.21 -10.85 -6.95
CA LEU A 436 -21.03 -9.99 -6.82
C LEU A 436 -20.06 -10.45 -5.73
N GLY A 437 -20.40 -11.49 -4.96
CA GLY A 437 -19.57 -11.99 -3.87
C GLY A 437 -19.45 -11.04 -2.69
N ILE A 438 -20.42 -10.14 -2.51
CA ILE A 438 -20.45 -9.15 -1.44
C ILE A 438 -20.94 -9.82 -0.15
N LEU A 439 -20.14 -9.70 0.90
CA LEU A 439 -20.50 -10.13 2.25
C LEU A 439 -21.35 -9.06 2.90
N ALA A 440 -22.29 -9.48 3.76
CA ALA A 440 -23.04 -8.55 4.58
C ALA A 440 -23.17 -9.04 6.02
N ASP A 441 -23.14 -8.06 6.93
CA ASP A 441 -23.47 -8.25 8.34
C ASP A 441 -24.29 -7.08 8.86
N ALA A 442 -25.05 -7.33 9.93
CA ALA A 442 -25.89 -6.34 10.59
C ALA A 442 -25.59 -6.32 12.08
N ASP A 443 -25.73 -5.15 12.70
CA ASP A 443 -25.83 -4.99 14.14
C ASP A 443 -27.03 -4.11 14.51
N GLU A 444 -27.11 -3.69 15.77
CA GLU A 444 -28.21 -2.85 16.27
C GLU A 444 -28.25 -1.44 15.61
N GLN A 445 -27.19 -1.03 14.91
CA GLN A 445 -26.96 0.35 14.48
C GLN A 445 -26.85 0.50 12.96
N GLY A 446 -26.64 -0.59 12.23
CA GLY A 446 -26.67 -0.58 10.77
C GLY A 446 -26.31 -1.90 10.10
N VAL A 447 -26.13 -1.82 8.79
CA VAL A 447 -25.69 -2.91 7.93
C VAL A 447 -24.38 -2.56 7.24
N LEU A 448 -23.48 -3.52 7.23
CA LEU A 448 -22.20 -3.46 6.57
C LEU A 448 -22.20 -4.35 5.34
N LEU A 449 -21.87 -3.78 4.19
CA LEU A 449 -21.56 -4.52 2.96
C LEU A 449 -20.06 -4.43 2.71
N GLN A 450 -19.41 -5.56 2.44
CA GLN A 450 -17.96 -5.60 2.24
C GLN A 450 -17.52 -6.66 1.23
N ILE A 451 -16.39 -6.43 0.58
CA ILE A 451 -15.71 -7.43 -0.24
C ILE A 451 -14.21 -7.14 -0.31
N PHE A 452 -13.41 -8.20 -0.33
CA PHE A 452 -11.95 -8.12 -0.38
C PHE A 452 -11.43 -8.39 -1.79
N THR A 453 -10.36 -7.69 -2.16
CA THR A 453 -9.53 -8.06 -3.31
C THR A 453 -8.63 -9.24 -2.94
N LYS A 454 -8.16 -9.96 -3.95
CA LYS A 454 -6.92 -10.75 -3.81
C LYS A 454 -5.73 -9.81 -3.55
N PRO A 455 -4.56 -10.33 -3.13
CA PRO A 455 -3.37 -9.51 -2.94
C PRO A 455 -3.04 -8.67 -4.19
N VAL A 456 -2.66 -7.41 -3.99
CA VAL A 456 -2.43 -6.44 -5.08
C VAL A 456 -0.98 -6.43 -5.59
N GLY A 457 -0.13 -7.26 -4.98
CA GLY A 457 1.19 -7.62 -5.48
C GLY A 457 1.37 -9.14 -5.51
N ASP A 458 2.58 -9.60 -5.83
CA ASP A 458 2.85 -11.04 -5.98
C ASP A 458 2.81 -11.85 -4.68
N ARG A 459 2.94 -11.16 -3.53
CA ARG A 459 3.03 -11.78 -2.21
C ARG A 459 1.67 -11.68 -1.52
N SER A 460 1.31 -12.70 -0.74
CA SER A 460 0.10 -12.73 0.09
C SER A 460 0.18 -11.75 1.28
N THR A 461 0.17 -10.45 0.95
CA THR A 461 0.44 -9.34 1.86
C THR A 461 -0.64 -8.27 1.74
N LEU A 462 -0.39 -7.18 1.02
CA LEU A 462 -1.33 -6.07 0.85
C LEU A 462 -2.54 -6.47 -0.02
N PHE A 463 -3.75 -6.14 0.44
CA PHE A 463 -4.99 -6.19 -0.34
C PHE A 463 -5.90 -5.00 -0.01
N PHE A 464 -6.96 -4.79 -0.79
CA PHE A 464 -7.97 -3.78 -0.50
C PHE A 464 -9.28 -4.41 -0.05
N GLU A 465 -10.03 -3.68 0.77
CA GLU A 465 -11.42 -3.94 1.08
C GLU A 465 -12.27 -2.82 0.47
N ILE A 466 -13.39 -3.17 -0.15
CA ILE A 466 -14.40 -2.19 -0.59
C ILE A 466 -15.60 -2.36 0.33
N ILE A 467 -16.04 -1.26 0.93
CA ILE A 467 -17.02 -1.28 2.02
C ILE A 467 -18.11 -0.23 1.81
N GLN A 468 -19.34 -0.56 2.21
CA GLN A 468 -20.45 0.38 2.30
C GLN A 468 -21.18 0.17 3.62
N ARG A 469 -21.50 1.27 4.30
CA ARG A 469 -22.27 1.30 5.54
C ARG A 469 -23.68 1.82 5.25
N VAL A 470 -24.71 1.12 5.72
CA VAL A 470 -26.14 1.40 5.46
C VAL A 470 -26.90 1.51 6.78
N GLY A 471 -27.82 2.46 6.90
CA GLY A 471 -28.67 2.63 8.10
C GLY A 471 -28.05 3.48 9.22
N CYS A 472 -26.82 3.88 9.01
CA CYS A 472 -26.07 4.80 9.82
C CYS A 472 -26.69 6.21 9.83
N THR A 473 -27.21 6.67 10.96
CA THR A 473 -27.87 7.99 11.07
C THR A 473 -26.87 9.13 10.82
N ILE A 474 -27.11 9.88 9.74
CA ILE A 474 -26.47 11.17 9.49
C ILE A 474 -26.95 12.13 10.58
N ASP A 475 -26.02 12.84 11.21
CA ASP A 475 -26.37 13.94 12.11
C ASP A 475 -27.16 15.01 11.32
N PRO A 476 -28.42 15.29 11.67
CA PRO A 476 -29.26 16.23 10.93
C PRO A 476 -28.79 17.68 11.02
N GLU A 477 -27.92 18.05 11.98
CA GLU A 477 -27.36 19.40 12.11
C GLU A 477 -26.04 19.57 11.34
N THR A 478 -25.16 18.57 11.34
CA THR A 478 -23.83 18.67 10.74
C THR A 478 -23.74 18.04 9.34
N GLY A 479 -24.69 17.20 8.94
CA GLY A 479 -24.64 16.44 7.70
C GLY A 479 -23.52 15.38 7.68
N ALA A 480 -22.83 15.17 8.81
CA ALA A 480 -21.76 14.21 8.96
C ALA A 480 -22.31 12.85 9.42
N GLU A 481 -21.67 11.76 8.97
CA GLU A 481 -21.80 10.45 9.59
C GLU A 481 -21.31 10.56 11.05
N THR A 482 -22.14 10.22 12.03
CA THR A 482 -21.72 10.30 13.45
C THR A 482 -20.63 9.28 13.79
N ALA A 483 -19.85 9.49 14.86
CA ALA A 483 -18.90 8.50 15.37
C ALA A 483 -19.59 7.14 15.73
N GLN A 484 -20.87 7.22 16.11
CA GLN A 484 -21.74 6.06 16.38
C GLN A 484 -22.09 5.28 15.10
N VAL A 485 -22.04 5.93 13.93
CA VAL A 485 -22.27 5.32 12.61
C VAL A 485 -21.13 4.42 12.14
N ARG A 486 -19.90 4.63 12.66
CA ARG A 486 -18.74 3.80 12.30
C ARG A 486 -18.63 2.49 13.05
N VAL A 487 -19.54 2.23 13.99
CA VAL A 487 -19.62 0.92 14.67
C VAL A 487 -19.77 -0.14 13.59
N LEU A 488 -18.75 -0.97 13.50
CA LEU A 488 -18.75 -2.10 12.59
C LEU A 488 -19.60 -3.19 13.22
N ALA A 489 -20.72 -3.50 12.57
CA ALA A 489 -21.17 -4.87 12.40
C ALA A 489 -19.92 -5.70 12.09
N ARG A 490 -19.72 -6.79 12.85
CA ARG A 490 -18.50 -7.59 12.97
C ARG A 490 -17.55 -7.36 11.81
N PHE A 491 -16.28 -7.05 12.08
CA PHE A 491 -15.22 -7.32 11.11
C PHE A 491 -15.40 -8.77 10.69
N LEU A 492 -16.09 -9.00 9.56
CA LEU A 492 -16.49 -10.34 9.20
C LEU A 492 -15.17 -11.02 8.94
N PRO A 493 -14.83 -12.04 9.75
CA PRO A 493 -13.55 -12.65 9.57
C PRO A 493 -13.45 -13.10 8.13
N PHE A 494 -12.24 -12.94 7.60
CA PHE A 494 -11.85 -13.48 6.33
C PHE A 494 -12.10 -15.01 6.35
N ARG A 495 -13.34 -15.43 6.04
CA ARG A 495 -13.86 -16.80 6.17
C ARG A 495 -13.62 -17.64 4.92
N ASN A 496 -12.88 -17.09 3.95
CA ASN A 496 -12.61 -17.82 2.72
C ASN A 496 -11.39 -18.72 2.91
N GLU A 497 -11.63 -20.02 3.15
CA GLU A 497 -10.61 -21.08 3.20
C GLU A 497 -9.70 -21.10 1.94
N SER A 498 -10.13 -20.44 0.86
CA SER A 498 -9.50 -20.45 -0.46
C SER A 498 -8.32 -19.50 -0.63
N PHE A 499 -8.12 -18.50 0.24
CA PHE A 499 -7.11 -17.44 0.07
C PHE A 499 -5.69 -17.96 -0.11
N MET A 500 -5.36 -19.11 0.46
CA MET A 500 -3.98 -19.59 0.47
C MET A 500 -3.74 -20.92 -0.25
N HIS A 501 -4.78 -21.72 -0.53
CA HIS A 501 -4.59 -23.05 -1.11
C HIS A 501 -4.81 -23.10 -2.62
N GLY A 502 -5.59 -22.18 -3.19
CA GLY A 502 -5.80 -22.13 -4.65
C GLY A 502 -4.50 -21.83 -5.41
N TYR A 503 -3.70 -20.88 -4.92
CA TYR A 503 -2.52 -20.40 -5.66
C TYR A 503 -1.31 -21.35 -5.64
N LEU A 504 -1.13 -22.12 -4.55
CA LEU A 504 -0.07 -23.13 -4.46
C LEU A 504 -0.47 -24.48 -5.09
N SER A 505 -1.74 -24.86 -5.04
CA SER A 505 -2.22 -26.14 -5.60
C SER A 505 -2.32 -26.13 -7.14
N LEU A 506 -2.70 -25.01 -7.75
CA LEU A 506 -2.86 -24.91 -9.21
C LEU A 506 -1.52 -24.91 -9.96
N LYS A 507 -0.45 -24.31 -9.43
CA LYS A 507 0.88 -24.36 -10.07
C LYS A 507 1.57 -25.72 -9.92
N TRP A 508 1.35 -26.43 -8.81
CA TRP A 508 1.85 -27.79 -8.64
C TRP A 508 1.11 -28.82 -9.51
N ASN A 509 -0.21 -28.69 -9.66
CA ASN A 509 -0.99 -29.58 -10.51
C ASN A 509 -0.80 -29.32 -12.02
N MET A 510 -0.47 -28.10 -12.45
CA MET A 510 -0.15 -27.83 -13.84
C MET A 510 1.21 -28.41 -14.27
N TYR A 511 2.18 -28.47 -13.35
CA TYR A 511 3.46 -29.14 -13.59
C TYR A 511 3.37 -30.68 -13.57
N LEU A 512 2.41 -31.25 -12.84
CA LEU A 512 2.18 -32.71 -12.81
C LEU A 512 1.21 -33.21 -13.89
N ARG A 513 0.37 -32.34 -14.48
CA ARG A 513 -0.54 -32.70 -15.59
C ARG A 513 0.04 -32.48 -16.99
N LEU A 514 1.14 -31.74 -17.14
CA LEU A 514 1.97 -31.79 -18.34
C LEU A 514 2.96 -32.94 -18.21
N GLY A 515 2.41 -34.15 -18.32
CA GLY A 515 3.15 -35.39 -18.26
C GLY A 515 4.33 -35.38 -19.22
N TRP A 516 5.47 -35.83 -18.69
CA TRP A 516 6.48 -36.56 -19.43
C TRP A 516 5.81 -37.48 -20.47
N HIS A 517 5.82 -37.05 -21.73
CA HIS A 517 5.82 -37.97 -22.86
C HIS A 517 7.26 -38.02 -23.34
N GLY A 518 7.84 -39.21 -23.19
CA GLY A 518 9.21 -39.51 -23.56
C GLY A 518 9.46 -39.17 -25.02
N LEU A 519 10.31 -38.17 -25.23
CA LEU A 519 11.04 -37.99 -26.47
C LEU A 519 12.36 -38.74 -26.31
N THR A 520 12.36 -40.01 -26.70
CA THR A 520 13.58 -40.77 -26.97
C THR A 520 14.29 -40.13 -28.18
N PHE A 521 15.43 -39.48 -27.93
CA PHE A 521 16.34 -39.06 -29.00
C PHE A 521 17.21 -40.25 -29.44
N PRO A 522 17.27 -40.60 -30.73
CA PRO A 522 18.17 -41.63 -31.22
C PRO A 522 19.62 -41.12 -31.20
N HIS A 523 20.52 -41.94 -30.63
CA HIS A 523 21.96 -41.79 -30.74
C HIS A 523 22.39 -41.90 -32.21
N SER A 524 22.80 -40.78 -32.83
CA SER A 524 23.62 -40.79 -34.04
C SER A 524 25.05 -40.40 -33.68
N THR A 525 25.92 -41.40 -33.72
CA THR A 525 27.39 -41.27 -33.70
C THR A 525 27.88 -40.34 -34.81
N CYS A 526 28.55 -39.25 -34.46
CA CYS A 526 29.37 -38.49 -35.41
C CYS A 526 30.85 -38.82 -35.17
N LYS A 527 31.44 -39.55 -36.12
CA LYS A 527 32.88 -39.77 -36.25
C LYS A 527 33.56 -38.45 -36.59
N ARG A 528 34.74 -38.23 -36.00
CA ARG A 528 35.73 -37.22 -36.39
C ARG A 528 35.95 -37.18 -37.90
N ARG A 529 35.92 -35.98 -38.47
CA ARG A 529 36.95 -35.45 -39.36
C ARG A 529 36.95 -33.94 -39.30
#